data_AF-A0A3D1XQT8-F1
#
_entry.id   AF-A0A3D1XQT8-F1
#
_cell.length_a   1.000
_cell.length_b   1.000
_cell.length_c   1.000
_cell.angle_alpha   90.00
_cell.angle_beta   90.00
_cell.angle_gamma   90.00
#
_symmetry.space_group_name_H-M   'P 1'
#
loop_
_entity.id
_entity.type
_entity.pdbx_description
1 polymer ?
#
loop_
_entity_poly.entity_id
_entity_poly.type
_entity_poly.pdbx_seq_one_letter_code
_entity_poly.pdbx_strand_id
1 'polypeptide(L)'
;MANSPKASGPVFSDDHLINLYYINELYRNIGTEVISRLKEIYGIDISLTSGIWGGTYLIAKPNGQARRRVWRLYSIVNLPQNSPLDKHENMEKLVAIYADVYKEAFAPYKLELSLKMWGGTLPHSNKDKLSLTMHMEDATDRVRWLRTFFVWNKVPWEESIISDTVRILKEYKPYFDLKKEPVKKDPKDIKYLLQDIIIIYRTLENACSEDFREHATPIIDTMMQAFMEGLHEPEKIEELYKMVFNNALIYGFEESLEGPFQKAGLDIQKIGSWPVEKINWIPDDLKEKLIPPIQDIFNGFKKELEASGDSKV
;
A
#
# COMPACT_ATOMS: atom_id res chain seq x y z
N MET A 1 -25.45 -11.50 17.37
CA MET A 1 -24.15 -11.71 16.70
C MET A 1 -24.21 -10.90 15.42
N ALA A 2 -23.54 -9.75 15.37
CA ALA A 2 -23.41 -9.00 14.12
C ALA A 2 -22.63 -9.88 13.13
N ASN A 3 -23.05 -9.93 11.87
CA ASN A 3 -22.34 -10.68 10.84
C ASN A 3 -20.92 -10.10 10.70
N SER A 4 -19.90 -10.83 11.16
CA SER A 4 -18.50 -10.41 11.00
C SER A 4 -18.20 -10.12 9.52
N PRO A 5 -17.43 -9.06 9.20
CA PRO A 5 -17.17 -8.70 7.82
C PRO A 5 -16.39 -9.82 7.14
N LYS A 6 -16.84 -10.19 5.94
CA LYS A 6 -16.29 -11.29 5.14
C LYS A 6 -16.07 -10.83 3.71
N ALA A 7 -15.12 -11.46 3.01
CA ALA A 7 -14.98 -11.33 1.57
C ALA A 7 -16.02 -12.23 0.86
N SER A 8 -16.20 -12.01 -0.44
CA SER A 8 -17.03 -12.83 -1.34
C SER A 8 -16.41 -14.18 -1.71
N GLY A 9 -15.18 -14.44 -1.27
CA GLY A 9 -14.49 -15.71 -1.48
C GLY A 9 -13.31 -15.87 -0.54
N PRO A 10 -12.53 -16.96 -0.69
CA PRO A 10 -11.48 -17.32 0.25
C PRO A 10 -10.28 -16.37 0.17
N VAL A 11 -10.05 -15.59 1.22
CA VAL A 11 -8.87 -14.71 1.34
C VAL A 11 -7.56 -15.51 1.34
N PHE A 12 -7.58 -16.71 1.93
CA PHE A 12 -6.46 -17.63 1.90
C PHE A 12 -6.85 -18.90 1.15
N SER A 13 -5.99 -19.35 0.24
CA SER A 13 -6.09 -20.68 -0.36
C SER A 13 -5.58 -21.77 0.59
N ASP A 14 -5.81 -23.03 0.21
CA ASP A 14 -5.40 -24.21 0.97
C ASP A 14 -3.88 -24.27 1.20
N ASP A 15 -3.08 -23.81 0.24
CA ASP A 15 -1.62 -23.66 0.33
C ASP A 15 -1.17 -22.39 1.08
N HIS A 16 -2.11 -21.72 1.74
CA HIS A 16 -1.91 -20.51 2.54
C HIS A 16 -1.44 -19.27 1.74
N LEU A 17 -1.52 -19.30 0.42
CA LEU A 17 -1.34 -18.09 -0.39
C LEU A 17 -2.56 -17.16 -0.21
N ILE A 18 -2.32 -15.86 -0.35
CA ILE A 18 -3.35 -14.85 -0.18
C ILE A 18 -3.92 -14.49 -1.54
N ASN A 19 -5.24 -14.47 -1.67
CA ASN A 19 -5.90 -13.87 -2.82
C ASN A 19 -6.04 -12.35 -2.60
N LEU A 20 -5.35 -11.59 -3.45
CA LEU A 20 -5.21 -10.14 -3.34
C LEU A 20 -6.49 -9.39 -3.73
N TYR A 21 -7.38 -10.03 -4.51
CA TYR A 21 -8.73 -9.52 -4.77
C TYR A 21 -9.59 -9.60 -3.50
N TYR A 22 -9.68 -10.79 -2.90
CA TYR A 22 -10.51 -11.02 -1.71
C TYR A 22 -9.99 -10.31 -0.46
N ILE A 23 -8.66 -10.20 -0.26
CA ILE A 23 -8.13 -9.41 0.88
C ILE A 23 -8.49 -7.92 0.75
N ASN A 24 -8.45 -7.35 -0.46
CA ASN A 24 -8.81 -5.96 -0.69
C ASN A 24 -10.31 -5.73 -0.44
N GLU A 25 -11.14 -6.68 -0.85
CA GLU A 25 -12.56 -6.69 -0.51
C GLU A 25 -12.79 -6.80 1.00
N LEU A 26 -12.09 -7.71 1.69
CA LEU A 26 -12.18 -7.84 3.14
C LEU A 26 -11.85 -6.53 3.85
N TYR A 27 -10.78 -5.83 3.42
CA TYR A 27 -10.44 -4.53 3.99
C TYR A 27 -11.56 -3.50 3.81
N ARG A 28 -12.16 -3.41 2.62
CA ARG A 28 -13.33 -2.54 2.40
C ARG A 28 -14.48 -2.87 3.34
N ASN A 29 -14.80 -4.15 3.48
CA ASN A 29 -15.91 -4.61 4.32
C ASN A 29 -15.64 -4.36 5.82
N ILE A 30 -14.39 -4.52 6.26
CA ILE A 30 -13.94 -4.10 7.60
C ILE A 30 -14.15 -2.60 7.79
N GLY A 31 -13.77 -1.76 6.82
CA GLY A 31 -13.99 -0.32 6.89
C GLY A 31 -15.48 0.04 7.05
N THR A 32 -16.37 -0.62 6.31
CA THR A 32 -17.83 -0.44 6.45
C THR A 32 -18.33 -0.82 7.84
N GLU A 33 -17.90 -1.96 8.37
CA GLU A 33 -18.27 -2.42 9.71
C GLU A 33 -17.78 -1.45 10.81
N VAL A 34 -16.56 -0.94 10.66
CA VAL A 34 -15.99 0.04 11.61
C VAL A 34 -16.82 1.32 11.63
N ILE A 35 -17.24 1.83 10.47
CA ILE A 35 -18.12 3.01 10.39
C ILE A 35 -19.43 2.74 11.13
N SER A 36 -20.05 1.57 10.91
CA SER A 36 -21.31 1.20 11.57
C SER A 36 -21.16 1.20 13.10
N ARG A 37 -20.12 0.51 13.60
CA ARG A 37 -19.86 0.42 15.05
C ARG A 37 -19.51 1.75 15.68
N LEU A 38 -18.76 2.61 14.99
CA LEU A 38 -18.46 3.97 15.50
C LEU A 38 -19.72 4.79 15.70
N LYS A 39 -20.64 4.71 14.73
CA LYS A 39 -21.92 5.40 14.78
C LYS A 39 -22.84 4.83 15.87
N GLU A 40 -22.97 3.51 15.94
CA GLU A 40 -23.86 2.83 16.88
C GLU A 40 -23.40 2.94 18.34
N ILE A 41 -22.10 2.78 18.59
CA ILE A 41 -21.55 2.72 19.95
C ILE A 41 -21.25 4.12 20.49
N TYR A 42 -20.71 5.00 19.66
CA TYR A 42 -20.18 6.29 20.09
C TYR A 42 -20.88 7.50 19.48
N GLY A 43 -21.86 7.31 18.59
CA GLY A 43 -22.51 8.41 17.86
C GLY A 43 -21.57 9.15 16.90
N ILE A 44 -20.42 8.55 16.55
CA ILE A 44 -19.42 9.15 15.67
C ILE A 44 -19.80 8.80 14.22
N ASP A 45 -20.47 9.74 13.55
CA ASP A 45 -20.83 9.59 12.13
C ASP A 45 -19.71 10.13 11.24
N ILE A 46 -19.06 9.21 10.51
CA ILE A 46 -17.96 9.51 9.60
C ILE A 46 -18.09 8.68 8.32
N SER A 47 -17.26 9.02 7.35
CA SER A 47 -17.08 8.19 6.16
C SER A 47 -15.60 8.00 5.92
N LEU A 48 -15.19 6.79 5.58
CA LEU A 48 -13.81 6.47 5.20
C LEU A 48 -13.82 5.56 3.98
N THR A 49 -12.67 5.45 3.32
CA THR A 49 -12.42 4.34 2.39
C THR A 49 -11.27 3.51 2.92
N SER A 50 -11.17 2.26 2.49
CA SER A 50 -10.06 1.40 2.83
C SER A 50 -9.74 0.45 1.71
N GLY A 51 -8.51 -0.03 1.69
CA GLY A 51 -8.05 -0.99 0.69
C GLY A 51 -6.69 -1.54 1.04
N ILE A 52 -6.15 -2.33 0.13
CA ILE A 52 -4.80 -2.87 0.26
C ILE A 52 -3.76 -1.75 0.22
N TRP A 53 -2.71 -1.89 1.03
CA TRP A 53 -1.52 -1.06 0.95
C TRP A 53 -0.32 -1.87 0.47
N GLY A 54 0.56 -1.22 -0.27
CA GLY A 54 1.71 -1.84 -0.92
C GLY A 54 1.36 -2.52 -2.24
N GLY A 55 2.37 -2.81 -3.06
CA GLY A 55 2.17 -3.22 -4.46
C GLY A 55 2.21 -4.72 -4.73
N THR A 56 1.93 -5.59 -3.74
CA THR A 56 1.99 -7.05 -3.97
C THR A 56 1.02 -7.52 -5.07
N TYR A 57 -0.08 -6.79 -5.28
CA TYR A 57 -1.05 -7.05 -6.35
C TYR A 57 -0.48 -6.84 -7.76
N LEU A 58 0.57 -6.03 -7.90
CA LEU A 58 1.22 -5.75 -9.20
C LEU A 58 1.99 -6.96 -9.75
N ILE A 59 2.19 -8.00 -8.93
CA ILE A 59 2.94 -9.21 -9.30
C ILE A 59 2.15 -10.50 -8.97
N ALA A 60 0.83 -10.43 -8.94
CA ALA A 60 -0.05 -11.57 -8.67
C ALA A 60 -0.19 -12.52 -9.88
N LYS A 61 -0.86 -13.66 -9.68
CA LYS A 61 -1.43 -14.45 -10.77
C LYS A 61 -2.67 -13.74 -11.36
N PRO A 62 -3.11 -14.07 -12.59
CA PRO A 62 -4.29 -13.45 -13.20
C PRO A 62 -5.58 -13.55 -12.38
N ASN A 63 -5.72 -14.55 -11.49
CA ASN A 63 -6.87 -14.69 -10.58
C ASN A 63 -6.70 -13.94 -9.23
N GLY A 64 -5.67 -13.10 -9.10
CA GLY A 64 -5.38 -12.36 -7.89
C GLY A 64 -4.63 -13.15 -6.81
N GLN A 65 -4.41 -14.46 -6.96
CA GLN A 65 -3.63 -15.23 -6.00
C GLN A 65 -2.17 -14.73 -5.99
N ALA A 66 -1.64 -14.44 -4.81
CA ALA A 66 -0.25 -14.08 -4.64
C ALA A 66 0.65 -15.22 -5.14
N ARG A 67 1.74 -14.88 -5.83
CA ARG A 67 2.68 -15.90 -6.36
C ARG A 67 3.55 -16.52 -5.28
N ARG A 68 3.59 -15.90 -4.09
CA ARG A 68 4.42 -16.28 -2.95
C ARG A 68 3.67 -15.97 -1.67
N ARG A 69 4.09 -16.61 -0.58
CA ARG A 69 3.54 -16.35 0.76
C ARG A 69 3.75 -14.89 1.16
N VAL A 70 2.66 -14.24 1.56
CA VAL A 70 2.66 -12.86 2.07
C VAL A 70 2.67 -12.90 3.59
N TRP A 71 3.77 -12.41 4.17
CA TRP A 71 3.99 -12.42 5.61
C TRP A 71 3.52 -11.14 6.31
N ARG A 72 3.20 -10.10 5.55
CA ARG A 72 2.91 -8.76 6.07
C ARG A 72 1.65 -8.27 5.39
N LEU A 73 0.59 -8.14 6.18
CA LEU A 73 -0.69 -7.67 5.72
C LEU A 73 -0.78 -6.17 5.93
N TYR A 74 -0.99 -5.42 4.86
CA TYR A 74 -1.02 -3.98 4.92
C TYR A 74 -2.32 -3.42 4.34
N SER A 75 -2.93 -2.50 5.07
CA SER A 75 -4.13 -1.77 4.65
C SER A 75 -3.92 -0.27 4.75
N ILE A 76 -4.52 0.48 3.84
CA ILE A 76 -4.60 1.93 3.90
C ILE A 76 -6.04 2.34 4.16
N VAL A 77 -6.23 3.29 5.06
CA VAL A 77 -7.55 3.81 5.48
C VAL A 77 -7.54 5.33 5.33
N ASN A 78 -8.43 5.81 4.49
CA ASN A 78 -8.58 7.21 4.13
C ASN A 78 -9.61 7.88 5.01
N LEU A 79 -9.14 8.76 5.88
CA LEU A 79 -9.96 9.47 6.85
C LEU A 79 -10.35 10.86 6.33
N PRO A 80 -11.58 11.32 6.64
CA PRO A 80 -12.03 12.64 6.27
C PRO A 80 -11.33 13.69 7.13
N GLN A 81 -10.88 14.76 6.49
CA GLN A 81 -10.40 15.95 7.18
C GLN A 81 -11.57 16.73 7.77
N ASN A 82 -11.32 17.55 8.79
CA ASN A 82 -12.32 18.42 9.41
C ASN A 82 -13.52 17.61 9.93
N SER A 83 -13.22 16.54 10.65
CA SER A 83 -14.20 15.54 11.08
C SER A 83 -14.12 15.29 12.58
N PRO A 84 -15.09 14.58 13.19
CA PRO A 84 -15.00 14.21 14.60
C PRO A 84 -13.68 13.50 14.98
N LEU A 85 -12.99 12.89 14.02
CA LEU A 85 -11.69 12.22 14.22
C LEU A 85 -10.52 13.19 14.46
N ASP A 86 -10.71 14.51 14.30
CA ASP A 86 -9.67 15.48 14.68
C ASP A 86 -9.43 15.50 16.20
N LYS A 87 -10.36 14.96 16.98
CA LYS A 87 -10.19 14.72 18.41
C LYS A 87 -9.45 13.41 18.66
N HIS A 88 -8.37 13.47 19.42
CA HIS A 88 -7.55 12.31 19.76
C HIS A 88 -8.37 11.14 20.35
N GLU A 89 -9.29 11.43 21.28
CA GLU A 89 -10.15 10.41 21.90
C GLU A 89 -11.05 9.69 20.89
N ASN A 90 -11.44 10.36 19.80
CA ASN A 90 -12.23 9.72 18.74
C ASN A 90 -11.35 8.84 17.83
N MET A 91 -10.07 9.19 17.67
CA MET A 91 -9.10 8.31 17.02
C MET A 91 -8.80 7.06 17.84
N GLU A 92 -8.73 7.17 19.17
CA GLU A 92 -8.61 6.02 20.07
C GLU A 92 -9.79 5.03 19.89
N LYS A 93 -11.02 5.57 19.83
CA LYS A 93 -12.23 4.77 19.57
C LYS A 93 -12.21 4.10 18.20
N LEU A 94 -11.80 4.83 17.15
CA LEU A 94 -11.62 4.28 15.80
C LEU A 94 -10.64 3.10 15.82
N VAL A 95 -9.49 3.26 16.47
CA VAL A 95 -8.44 2.22 16.55
C VAL A 95 -8.91 1.01 17.34
N ALA A 96 -9.59 1.21 18.47
CA ALA A 96 -10.14 0.13 19.27
C ALA A 96 -11.14 -0.71 18.46
N ILE A 97 -12.08 -0.05 17.75
CA ILE A 97 -13.03 -0.73 16.88
C ILE A 97 -12.31 -1.45 15.74
N TYR A 98 -11.35 -0.81 15.06
CA TYR A 98 -10.57 -1.46 14.00
C TYR A 98 -9.87 -2.72 14.51
N ALA A 99 -9.24 -2.67 15.68
CA ALA A 99 -8.55 -3.81 16.26
C ALA A 99 -9.50 -4.98 16.53
N ASP A 100 -10.71 -4.72 17.04
CA ASP A 100 -11.70 -5.77 17.31
C ASP A 100 -12.32 -6.32 16.02
N VAL A 101 -12.69 -5.45 15.08
CA VAL A 101 -13.22 -5.88 13.78
C VAL A 101 -12.17 -6.68 13.00
N TYR A 102 -10.89 -6.33 13.08
CA TYR A 102 -9.82 -7.15 12.49
C TYR A 102 -9.76 -8.56 13.08
N LYS A 103 -9.81 -8.71 14.41
CA LYS A 103 -9.82 -10.04 15.05
C LYS A 103 -10.98 -10.88 14.52
N GLU A 104 -12.18 -10.30 14.50
CA GLU A 104 -13.39 -11.00 14.04
C GLU A 104 -13.32 -11.37 12.56
N ALA A 105 -12.88 -10.45 11.70
CA ALA A 105 -12.78 -10.64 10.27
C ALA A 105 -11.76 -11.73 9.88
N PHE A 106 -10.67 -11.84 10.65
CA PHE A 106 -9.59 -12.77 10.37
C PHE A 106 -9.66 -14.10 11.14
N ALA A 107 -10.51 -14.20 12.17
CA ALA A 107 -10.74 -15.44 12.93
C ALA A 107 -11.16 -16.64 12.05
N PRO A 108 -12.02 -16.51 11.02
CA PRO A 108 -12.34 -17.62 10.12
C PRO A 108 -11.13 -18.20 9.38
N TYR A 109 -10.09 -17.39 9.19
CA TYR A 109 -8.83 -17.81 8.57
C TYR A 109 -7.79 -18.29 9.60
N LYS A 110 -8.22 -18.51 10.86
CA LYS A 110 -7.38 -18.97 11.95
C LYS A 110 -6.19 -18.05 12.24
N LEU A 111 -6.36 -16.74 12.05
CA LEU A 111 -5.38 -15.77 12.54
C LEU A 111 -5.77 -15.32 13.94
N GLU A 112 -4.80 -15.25 14.83
CA GLU A 112 -4.99 -14.82 16.21
C GLU A 112 -4.36 -13.45 16.41
N LEU A 113 -5.09 -12.42 15.98
CA LEU A 113 -4.58 -11.04 15.95
C LEU A 113 -4.62 -10.38 17.34
N SER A 114 -3.51 -9.76 17.73
CA SER A 114 -3.41 -8.94 18.93
C SER A 114 -2.87 -7.55 18.60
N LEU A 115 -3.53 -6.50 19.08
CA LEU A 115 -3.02 -5.14 18.96
C LEU A 115 -1.74 -5.01 19.79
N LYS A 116 -0.65 -4.58 19.16
CA LYS A 116 0.64 -4.35 19.84
C LYS A 116 0.90 -2.88 20.09
N MET A 117 0.63 -2.04 19.09
CA MET A 117 0.82 -0.60 19.19
C MET A 117 -0.02 0.14 18.15
N TRP A 118 -0.29 1.40 18.45
CA TRP A 118 -0.83 2.37 17.49
C TRP A 118 -0.26 3.76 17.78
N GLY A 119 -0.50 4.71 16.87
CA GLY A 119 -0.06 6.09 17.03
C GLY A 119 1.36 6.36 16.51
N GLY A 120 2.03 5.36 15.93
CA GLY A 120 3.28 5.58 15.20
C GLY A 120 3.03 6.44 13.95
N THR A 121 3.89 7.41 13.67
CA THR A 121 3.72 8.36 12.56
C THR A 121 4.37 7.86 11.28
N LEU A 122 3.71 8.01 10.12
CA LEU A 122 4.35 7.70 8.84
C LEU A 122 5.47 8.74 8.55
N PRO A 123 6.67 8.30 8.14
CA PRO A 123 7.73 9.21 7.73
C PRO A 123 7.28 10.10 6.59
N HIS A 124 7.65 11.38 6.62
CA HIS A 124 7.33 12.37 5.59
C HIS A 124 5.83 12.63 5.37
N SER A 125 4.96 12.29 6.33
CA SER A 125 3.58 12.83 6.34
C SER A 125 3.58 14.33 6.64
N ASN A 126 2.41 14.96 6.47
CA ASN A 126 2.20 16.36 6.83
C ASN A 126 2.49 16.62 8.32
N LYS A 127 3.11 17.78 8.63
CA LYS A 127 3.53 18.14 9.99
C LYS A 127 2.37 18.55 10.90
N ASP A 128 1.33 19.17 10.34
CA ASP A 128 0.18 19.66 11.09
C ASP A 128 -0.89 18.57 11.25
N LYS A 129 -0.94 17.61 10.31
CA LYS A 129 -1.88 16.50 10.33
C LYS A 129 -1.16 15.18 9.98
N LEU A 130 -0.57 14.57 11.01
CA LEU A 130 0.25 13.37 10.86
C LEU A 130 -0.60 12.16 10.45
N SER A 131 -0.11 11.38 9.49
CA SER A 131 -0.67 10.06 9.18
C SER A 131 -0.19 9.06 10.24
N LEU A 132 -1.10 8.21 10.71
CA LEU A 132 -0.86 7.32 11.85
C LEU A 132 -0.83 5.85 11.41
N THR A 133 -0.21 5.01 12.23
CA THR A 133 -0.16 3.57 12.05
C THR A 133 -0.79 2.84 13.22
N MET A 134 -1.41 1.71 12.92
CA MET A 134 -1.77 0.68 13.88
C MET A 134 -1.10 -0.64 13.48
N HIS A 135 -0.62 -1.39 14.46
CA HIS A 135 0.12 -2.62 14.27
C HIS A 135 -0.43 -3.74 15.15
N MET A 136 -0.79 -4.84 14.50
CA MET A 136 -1.24 -6.07 15.13
C MET A 136 -0.32 -7.23 14.71
N GLU A 137 -0.14 -8.19 15.61
CA GLU A 137 0.60 -9.43 15.33
C GLU A 137 -0.33 -10.63 15.41
N ASP A 138 -0.07 -11.63 14.57
CA ASP A 138 -0.79 -12.91 14.58
C ASP A 138 0.02 -13.94 15.37
N ALA A 139 -0.56 -14.48 16.45
CA ALA A 139 0.10 -15.44 17.33
C ALA A 139 0.37 -16.79 16.65
N THR A 140 -0.26 -17.08 15.51
CA THR A 140 -0.05 -18.32 14.76
C THR A 140 1.16 -18.28 13.81
N ASP A 141 1.80 -17.11 13.67
CA ASP A 141 2.89 -16.84 12.69
C ASP A 141 2.51 -17.21 11.25
N ARG A 142 1.21 -17.26 10.94
CA ARG A 142 0.73 -17.40 9.56
C ARG A 142 1.03 -16.13 8.79
N VAL A 143 0.81 -14.98 9.46
CA VAL A 143 1.25 -13.64 9.09
C VAL A 143 2.10 -13.08 10.24
N ARG A 144 3.19 -12.38 9.97
CA ARG A 144 4.01 -11.76 11.02
C ARG A 144 3.34 -10.55 11.65
N TRP A 145 2.77 -9.70 10.80
CA TRP A 145 2.01 -8.55 11.26
C TRP A 145 1.00 -8.05 10.25
N LEU A 146 -0.07 -7.47 10.80
CA LEU A 146 -1.04 -6.64 10.11
C LEU A 146 -0.77 -5.17 10.49
N ARG A 147 -0.56 -4.29 9.50
CA ARG A 147 -0.39 -2.86 9.72
C ARG A 147 -1.43 -2.06 8.94
N THR A 148 -2.06 -1.13 9.61
CA THR A 148 -3.00 -0.18 9.02
C THR A 148 -2.40 1.21 9.00
N PHE A 149 -2.46 1.86 7.85
CA PHE A 149 -2.02 3.23 7.64
C PHE A 149 -3.24 4.14 7.56
N PHE A 150 -3.46 4.95 8.61
CA PHE A 150 -4.50 5.96 8.65
C PHE A 150 -3.98 7.24 8.04
N VAL A 151 -4.53 7.62 6.89
CA VAL A 151 -4.09 8.79 6.12
C VAL A 151 -5.23 9.77 5.97
N TRP A 152 -4.91 11.06 5.98
CA TRP A 152 -5.89 12.14 5.87
C TRP A 152 -6.10 12.54 4.43
N ASN A 153 -7.27 12.22 3.89
CA ASN A 153 -7.85 12.70 2.63
C ASN A 153 -8.94 11.69 2.26
N LYS A 154 -10.20 12.09 2.12
CA LYS A 154 -11.27 11.15 1.78
C LYS A 154 -11.31 10.93 0.27
N VAL A 155 -10.48 9.99 -0.19
CA VAL A 155 -10.38 9.57 -1.59
C VAL A 155 -10.45 8.04 -1.70
N PRO A 156 -10.66 7.46 -2.89
CA PRO A 156 -10.49 6.03 -3.11
C PRO A 156 -9.09 5.56 -2.71
N TRP A 157 -8.94 4.29 -2.30
CA TRP A 157 -7.65 3.77 -1.83
C TRP A 157 -6.58 3.79 -2.93
N GLU A 158 -6.98 3.68 -4.20
CA GLU A 158 -6.13 3.76 -5.38
C GLU A 158 -5.39 5.11 -5.46
N GLU A 159 -6.09 6.22 -5.19
CA GLU A 159 -5.48 7.56 -5.15
C GLU A 159 -4.43 7.66 -4.03
N SER A 160 -4.71 7.04 -2.89
CA SER A 160 -3.82 7.07 -1.73
C SER A 160 -2.53 6.28 -1.95
N ILE A 161 -2.56 5.21 -2.76
CA ILE A 161 -1.33 4.51 -3.16
C ILE A 161 -0.43 5.39 -4.02
N ILE A 162 -1.03 6.16 -4.95
CA ILE A 162 -0.27 7.12 -5.77
C ILE A 162 0.33 8.20 -4.85
N SER A 163 -0.44 8.72 -3.90
CA SER A 163 0.08 9.72 -2.97
C SER A 163 1.17 9.18 -2.07
N ASP A 164 1.03 7.94 -1.60
CA ASP A 164 2.04 7.31 -0.76
C ASP A 164 3.32 7.03 -1.55
N THR A 165 3.23 6.80 -2.86
CA THR A 165 4.40 6.66 -3.74
C THR A 165 5.28 7.92 -3.71
N VAL A 166 4.70 9.12 -3.68
CA VAL A 166 5.44 10.39 -3.53
C VAL A 166 6.24 10.41 -2.21
N ARG A 167 5.61 9.95 -1.12
CA ARG A 167 6.22 9.86 0.21
C ARG A 167 7.35 8.83 0.25
N ILE A 168 7.12 7.64 -0.31
CA ILE A 168 8.10 6.55 -0.39
C ILE A 168 9.32 6.97 -1.20
N LEU A 169 9.16 7.69 -2.31
CA LEU A 169 10.28 8.21 -3.09
C LEU A 169 11.21 9.08 -2.26
N LYS A 170 10.64 9.97 -1.43
CA LYS A 170 11.42 10.80 -0.51
C LYS A 170 12.14 9.96 0.55
N GLU A 171 11.49 8.92 1.07
CA GLU A 171 12.09 7.99 2.03
C GLU A 171 13.27 7.22 1.41
N TYR A 172 13.19 6.89 0.12
CA TYR A 172 14.18 6.06 -0.56
C TYR A 172 15.26 6.82 -1.31
N LYS A 173 15.04 8.11 -1.62
CA LYS A 173 16.02 8.96 -2.28
C LYS A 173 17.41 8.91 -1.66
N PRO A 174 17.58 8.91 -0.32
CA PRO A 174 18.90 8.81 0.30
C PRO A 174 19.68 7.53 -0.03
N TYR A 175 19.01 6.43 -0.41
CA TYR A 175 19.66 5.16 -0.78
C TYR A 175 20.10 5.11 -2.25
N PHE A 176 19.67 6.07 -3.06
CA PHE A 176 19.96 6.16 -4.49
C PHE A 176 20.54 7.52 -4.87
N ASP A 177 21.14 8.21 -3.91
CA ASP A 177 21.76 9.52 -4.10
C ASP A 177 23.08 9.35 -4.87
N LEU A 178 23.08 9.69 -6.17
CA LEU A 178 24.24 9.57 -7.06
C LEU A 178 25.43 10.43 -6.63
N LYS A 179 25.24 11.40 -5.73
CA LYS A 179 26.34 12.20 -5.16
C LYS A 179 27.09 11.45 -4.06
N LYS A 180 26.58 10.29 -3.65
CA LYS A 180 27.14 9.42 -2.61
C LYS A 180 27.39 8.05 -3.19
N GLU A 181 28.10 7.20 -2.44
CA GLU A 181 28.18 5.79 -2.79
C GLU A 181 26.89 5.03 -2.38
N PRO A 182 26.59 3.89 -3.03
CA PRO A 182 25.52 3.00 -2.59
C PRO A 182 25.63 2.67 -1.09
N VAL A 183 24.52 2.79 -0.38
CA VAL A 183 24.50 2.61 1.08
C VAL A 183 24.66 1.12 1.41
N LYS A 184 25.68 0.78 2.21
CA LYS A 184 25.86 -0.59 2.70
C LYS A 184 24.76 -0.94 3.70
N LYS A 185 24.03 -2.01 3.44
CA LYS A 185 22.93 -2.54 4.27
C LYS A 185 22.93 -4.05 4.29
N ASP A 186 22.17 -4.62 5.22
CA ASP A 186 21.86 -6.05 5.21
C ASP A 186 21.16 -6.41 3.88
N PRO A 187 21.56 -7.52 3.21
CA PRO A 187 20.95 -7.94 1.94
C PRO A 187 19.43 -8.09 2.02
N LYS A 188 18.87 -8.47 3.17
CA LYS A 188 17.42 -8.57 3.35
C LYS A 188 16.73 -7.21 3.26
N ASP A 189 17.35 -6.16 3.79
CA ASP A 189 16.82 -4.81 3.71
C ASP A 189 16.92 -4.26 2.29
N ILE A 190 18.03 -4.52 1.60
CA ILE A 190 18.21 -4.17 0.18
C ILE A 190 17.17 -4.89 -0.67
N LYS A 191 16.90 -6.17 -0.40
CA LYS A 191 15.85 -6.92 -1.09
C LYS A 191 14.48 -6.27 -0.94
N TYR A 192 14.11 -5.78 0.24
CA TYR A 192 12.83 -5.05 0.38
C TYR A 192 12.83 -3.73 -0.37
N LEU A 193 13.94 -2.98 -0.32
CA LEU A 193 14.10 -1.74 -1.08
C LEU A 193 13.92 -1.98 -2.59
N LEU A 194 14.56 -3.02 -3.14
CA LEU A 194 14.44 -3.41 -4.55
C LEU A 194 13.02 -3.83 -4.94
N GLN A 195 12.33 -4.54 -4.05
CA GLN A 195 10.92 -4.90 -4.26
C GLN A 195 10.07 -3.63 -4.40
N ASP A 196 10.31 -2.64 -3.55
CA ASP A 196 9.55 -1.41 -3.61
C ASP A 196 9.89 -0.55 -4.82
N ILE A 197 11.12 -0.61 -5.35
CA ILE A 197 11.46 0.03 -6.64
C ILE A 197 10.62 -0.53 -7.79
N ILE A 198 10.42 -1.86 -7.84
CA ILE A 198 9.52 -2.49 -8.82
C ILE A 198 8.09 -1.96 -8.64
N ILE A 199 7.61 -1.90 -7.40
CA ILE A 199 6.26 -1.43 -7.08
C ILE A 199 6.09 0.03 -7.52
N ILE A 200 7.05 0.91 -7.18
CA ILE A 200 7.03 2.32 -7.58
C ILE A 200 6.96 2.45 -9.10
N TYR A 201 7.82 1.74 -9.84
CA TYR A 201 7.78 1.78 -11.30
C TYR A 201 6.42 1.33 -11.85
N ARG A 202 5.93 0.17 -11.43
CA ARG A 202 4.66 -0.38 -11.91
C ARG A 202 3.46 0.50 -11.52
N THR A 203 3.55 1.24 -10.42
CA THR A 203 2.55 2.25 -10.04
C THR A 203 2.63 3.52 -10.89
N LEU A 204 3.84 3.95 -11.29
CA LEU A 204 4.07 5.20 -12.03
C LEU A 204 4.23 5.01 -13.54
N GLU A 205 4.17 3.78 -14.04
CA GLU A 205 4.54 3.41 -15.41
C GLU A 205 3.87 4.31 -16.46
N ASN A 206 2.57 4.56 -16.34
CA ASN A 206 1.84 5.40 -17.30
C ASN A 206 2.05 6.91 -17.14
N ALA A 207 2.69 7.35 -16.05
CA ALA A 207 3.10 8.75 -15.89
C ALA A 207 4.52 9.00 -16.43
N CYS A 208 5.31 7.95 -16.62
CA CYS A 208 6.68 8.02 -17.13
C CYS A 208 6.72 8.47 -18.60
N SER A 209 7.79 9.18 -18.98
CA SER A 209 8.07 9.46 -20.39
C SER A 209 8.37 8.17 -21.17
N GLU A 210 8.23 8.21 -22.49
CA GLU A 210 8.53 7.06 -23.36
C GLU A 210 9.98 6.63 -23.22
N ASP A 211 10.93 7.56 -23.39
CA ASP A 211 12.36 7.31 -23.22
C ASP A 211 12.70 6.69 -21.86
N PHE A 212 12.08 7.18 -20.77
CA PHE A 212 12.32 6.62 -19.44
C PHE A 212 11.76 5.20 -19.31
N ARG A 213 10.59 4.90 -19.89
CA ARG A 213 10.04 3.54 -19.90
C ARG A 213 10.92 2.58 -20.71
N GLU A 214 11.40 2.99 -21.88
CA GLU A 214 12.30 2.18 -22.70
C GLU A 214 13.59 1.82 -21.95
N HIS A 215 14.13 2.77 -21.20
CA HIS A 215 15.30 2.55 -20.34
C HIS A 215 15.00 1.70 -19.10
N ALA A 216 13.90 1.99 -18.39
CA ALA A 216 13.60 1.37 -17.11
C ALA A 216 13.03 -0.05 -17.24
N THR A 217 12.21 -0.34 -18.25
CA THR A 217 11.48 -1.62 -18.37
C THR A 217 12.41 -2.84 -18.30
N PRO A 218 13.52 -2.93 -19.07
CA PRO A 218 14.40 -4.10 -19.02
C PRO A 218 15.02 -4.33 -17.63
N ILE A 219 15.32 -3.24 -16.91
CA ILE A 219 15.90 -3.27 -15.56
C ILE A 219 14.86 -3.79 -14.56
N ILE A 220 13.63 -3.29 -14.66
CA ILE A 220 12.50 -3.74 -13.82
C ILE A 220 12.18 -5.20 -14.09
N ASP A 221 12.16 -5.63 -15.35
CA ASP A 221 11.88 -7.01 -15.73
C ASP A 221 12.97 -7.97 -15.22
N THR A 222 14.25 -7.57 -15.31
CA THR A 222 15.37 -8.33 -14.73
C THR A 222 15.20 -8.51 -13.23
N MET A 223 14.86 -7.42 -12.50
CA MET A 223 14.61 -7.53 -11.07
C MET A 223 13.40 -8.40 -10.77
N MET A 224 12.29 -8.22 -11.50
CA MET A 224 11.08 -9.02 -11.34
C MET A 224 11.37 -10.51 -11.52
N GLN A 225 12.12 -10.89 -12.55
CA GLN A 225 12.53 -12.27 -12.78
C GLN A 225 13.31 -12.82 -11.59
N ALA A 226 14.33 -12.10 -11.11
CA ALA A 226 15.13 -12.53 -9.96
C ALA A 226 14.27 -12.67 -8.68
N PHE A 227 13.31 -11.75 -8.45
CA PHE A 227 12.35 -11.88 -7.36
C PHE A 227 11.46 -13.10 -7.52
N MET A 228 11.04 -13.42 -8.75
CA MET A 228 10.17 -14.54 -9.07
C MET A 228 10.86 -15.90 -8.97
N GLU A 229 12.17 -15.97 -9.22
CA GLU A 229 12.99 -17.18 -9.08
C GLU A 229 13.40 -17.43 -7.62
N GLY A 230 13.62 -16.38 -6.82
CA GLY A 230 14.00 -16.52 -5.42
C GLY A 230 15.26 -15.74 -5.10
N LEU A 231 15.10 -14.45 -4.84
CA LEU A 231 16.23 -13.60 -4.50
C LEU A 231 16.70 -13.83 -3.05
N HIS A 232 17.67 -14.73 -2.86
CA HIS A 232 18.24 -15.10 -1.55
C HIS A 232 19.75 -14.85 -1.44
N GLU A 233 20.46 -14.87 -2.58
CA GLU A 233 21.92 -14.73 -2.64
C GLU A 233 22.33 -13.27 -2.41
N PRO A 234 23.14 -12.98 -1.37
CA PRO A 234 23.59 -11.61 -1.07
C PRO A 234 24.28 -10.91 -2.25
N GLU A 235 25.12 -11.63 -2.98
CA GLU A 235 25.88 -11.11 -4.11
C GLU A 235 24.93 -10.66 -5.24
N LYS A 236 23.91 -11.47 -5.54
CA LYS A 236 22.89 -11.13 -6.54
C LYS A 236 22.05 -9.92 -6.10
N ILE A 237 21.70 -9.84 -4.81
CA ILE A 237 20.98 -8.69 -4.26
C ILE A 237 21.81 -7.41 -4.42
N GLU A 238 23.10 -7.46 -4.11
CA GLU A 238 24.01 -6.32 -4.24
C GLU A 238 24.22 -5.91 -5.71
N GLU A 239 24.33 -6.87 -6.61
CA GLU A 239 24.40 -6.63 -8.06
C GLU A 239 23.17 -5.87 -8.57
N LEU A 240 21.96 -6.34 -8.20
CA LEU A 240 20.71 -5.68 -8.58
C LEU A 240 20.61 -4.27 -7.97
N TYR A 241 21.08 -4.08 -6.73
CA TYR A 241 21.12 -2.77 -6.10
C TYR A 241 22.04 -1.79 -6.83
N LYS A 242 23.25 -2.22 -7.20
CA LYS A 242 24.17 -1.43 -8.01
C LYS A 242 23.59 -1.13 -9.40
N MET A 243 22.91 -2.09 -10.01
CA MET A 243 22.22 -1.89 -11.30
C MET A 243 21.17 -0.78 -11.20
N VAL A 244 20.26 -0.83 -10.20
CA VAL A 244 19.26 0.23 -10.02
C VAL A 244 19.90 1.58 -9.71
N PHE A 245 20.91 1.58 -8.84
CA PHE A 245 21.64 2.79 -8.46
C PHE A 245 22.29 3.46 -9.68
N ASN A 246 23.07 2.72 -10.46
CA ASN A 246 23.80 3.24 -11.62
C ASN A 246 22.88 3.70 -12.75
N ASN A 247 21.67 3.13 -12.85
CA ASN A 247 20.68 3.51 -13.85
C ASN A 247 19.75 4.65 -13.40
N ALA A 248 19.96 5.20 -12.20
CA ALA A 248 19.31 6.42 -11.71
C ALA A 248 17.76 6.39 -11.72
N LEU A 249 17.13 5.22 -11.59
CA LEU A 249 15.68 5.08 -11.77
C LEU A 249 14.85 6.00 -10.87
N ILE A 250 15.31 6.24 -9.63
CA ILE A 250 14.61 7.12 -8.68
C ILE A 250 14.45 8.56 -9.19
N TYR A 251 15.37 9.04 -10.02
CA TYR A 251 15.31 10.40 -10.58
C TYR A 251 14.24 10.50 -11.66
N GLY A 252 14.10 9.48 -12.51
CA GLY A 252 13.00 9.44 -13.49
C GLY A 252 11.63 9.30 -12.83
N PHE A 253 11.53 8.60 -11.69
CA PHE A 253 10.30 8.56 -10.90
C PHE A 253 9.93 9.94 -10.32
N GLU A 254 10.92 10.68 -9.80
CA GLU A 254 10.72 12.04 -9.33
C GLU A 254 10.27 12.97 -10.45
N GLU A 255 10.94 12.92 -11.62
CA GLU A 255 10.59 13.73 -12.78
C GLU A 255 9.14 13.48 -13.26
N SER A 256 8.72 12.21 -13.25
CA SER A 256 7.36 11.79 -13.63
C SER A 256 6.27 12.38 -12.73
N LEU A 257 6.61 12.75 -11.49
CA LEU A 257 5.69 13.34 -10.51
C LEU A 257 5.85 14.85 -10.38
N GLU A 258 7.08 15.36 -10.47
CA GLU A 258 7.41 16.74 -10.16
C GLU A 258 6.62 17.73 -11.02
N GLY A 259 6.60 17.54 -12.34
CA GLY A 259 5.88 18.43 -13.26
C GLY A 259 4.39 18.60 -12.93
N PRO A 260 3.60 17.51 -12.83
CA PRO A 260 2.20 17.55 -12.41
C PRO A 260 1.95 18.28 -11.08
N PHE A 261 2.74 18.00 -10.04
CA PHE A 261 2.58 18.64 -8.73
C PHE A 261 2.99 20.12 -8.74
N GLN A 262 4.05 20.48 -9.46
CA GLN A 262 4.51 21.87 -9.59
C GLN A 262 3.44 22.77 -10.24
N LYS A 263 2.68 22.27 -11.22
CA LYS A 263 1.55 23.01 -11.82
C LYS A 263 0.48 23.40 -10.79
N ALA A 264 0.37 22.64 -9.71
CA ALA A 264 -0.53 22.90 -8.58
C ALA A 264 0.15 23.69 -7.44
N GLY A 265 1.37 24.18 -7.63
CA GLY A 265 2.15 24.91 -6.63
C GLY A 265 2.71 24.02 -5.50
N LEU A 266 2.80 22.69 -5.73
CA LEU A 266 3.26 21.74 -4.73
C LEU A 266 4.67 21.22 -5.08
N ASP A 267 5.54 21.20 -4.08
CA ASP A 267 6.91 20.69 -4.16
C ASP A 267 6.97 19.29 -3.52
N ILE A 268 7.18 18.24 -4.33
CA ILE A 268 7.24 16.85 -3.88
C ILE A 268 8.39 16.56 -2.91
N GLN A 269 9.41 17.42 -2.83
CA GLN A 269 10.47 17.33 -1.84
C GLN A 269 10.04 17.91 -0.49
N LYS A 270 8.93 18.65 -0.44
CA LYS A 270 8.40 19.34 0.76
C LYS A 270 7.00 18.88 1.17
N ILE A 271 6.64 17.62 0.92
CA ILE A 271 5.34 17.00 1.29
C ILE A 271 4.89 17.34 2.72
N GLY A 272 5.80 17.26 3.69
CA GLY A 272 5.50 17.55 5.09
C GLY A 272 5.06 19.00 5.38
N SER A 273 5.28 19.91 4.44
CA SER A 273 4.92 21.33 4.50
C SER A 273 3.84 21.71 3.49
N TRP A 274 3.18 20.74 2.86
CA TRP A 274 2.03 21.03 2.01
C TRP A 274 0.86 21.60 2.83
N PRO A 275 -0.01 22.41 2.21
CA PRO A 275 -1.23 22.86 2.87
C PRO A 275 -2.11 21.68 3.30
N VAL A 276 -2.82 21.83 4.42
CA VAL A 276 -3.64 20.76 5.01
C VAL A 276 -4.71 20.26 4.03
N GLU A 277 -5.31 21.18 3.28
CA GLU A 277 -6.29 20.90 2.23
C GLU A 277 -5.73 20.12 1.03
N LYS A 278 -4.40 20.01 0.90
CA LYS A 278 -3.69 19.25 -0.14
C LYS A 278 -2.94 18.03 0.40
N ILE A 279 -3.17 17.64 1.65
CA ILE A 279 -2.62 16.39 2.19
C ILE A 279 -3.15 15.21 1.39
N ASN A 280 -2.25 14.30 1.03
CA ASN A 280 -2.50 13.13 0.22
C ASN A 280 -3.30 13.39 -1.07
N TRP A 281 -3.21 14.60 -1.61
CA TRP A 281 -3.88 14.99 -2.85
C TRP A 281 -3.03 14.62 -4.06
N ILE A 282 -3.67 14.18 -5.13
CA ILE A 282 -3.03 13.88 -6.41
C ILE A 282 -3.57 14.81 -7.52
N PRO A 283 -2.72 15.36 -8.41
CA PRO A 283 -3.12 16.04 -9.64
C PRO A 283 -4.01 15.19 -10.55
N ASP A 284 -5.03 15.78 -11.16
CA ASP A 284 -5.99 15.06 -12.02
C ASP A 284 -5.31 14.39 -13.22
N ASP A 285 -4.27 15.01 -13.80
CA ASP A 285 -3.49 14.44 -14.91
C ASP A 285 -2.73 13.15 -14.51
N LEU A 286 -2.35 13.02 -13.24
CA LEU A 286 -1.82 11.77 -12.69
C LEU A 286 -2.94 10.77 -12.39
N LYS A 287 -4.09 11.22 -11.88
CA LYS A 287 -5.23 10.31 -11.61
C LYS A 287 -5.68 9.61 -12.88
N GLU A 288 -5.84 10.35 -13.97
CA GLU A 288 -6.27 9.83 -15.27
C GLU A 288 -5.32 8.75 -15.81
N LYS A 289 -4.02 8.87 -15.55
CA LYS A 289 -3.00 7.92 -16.03
C LYS A 289 -2.82 6.71 -15.12
N LEU A 290 -2.95 6.90 -13.80
CA LEU A 290 -2.47 5.95 -12.80
C LEU A 290 -3.58 5.18 -12.08
N ILE A 291 -4.80 5.73 -11.99
CA ILE A 291 -5.93 5.01 -11.37
C ILE A 291 -6.47 3.88 -12.26
N PRO A 292 -6.72 4.09 -13.58
CA PRO A 292 -7.30 3.05 -14.42
C PRO A 292 -6.48 1.75 -14.44
N PRO A 293 -5.13 1.76 -14.57
CA PRO A 293 -4.34 0.54 -14.52
C PRO A 293 -4.52 -0.27 -13.22
N ILE A 294 -4.63 0.41 -12.08
CA ILE A 294 -4.87 -0.25 -10.78
C ILE A 294 -6.26 -0.91 -10.79
N GLN A 295 -7.28 -0.18 -11.26
CA GLN A 295 -8.64 -0.72 -11.36
C GLN A 295 -8.72 -1.89 -12.34
N ASP A 296 -8.03 -1.82 -13.47
CA ASP A 296 -7.99 -2.87 -14.49
C ASP A 296 -7.36 -4.15 -13.97
N ILE A 297 -6.35 -4.07 -13.10
CA ILE A 297 -5.78 -5.24 -12.43
C ILE A 297 -6.85 -5.95 -11.59
N PHE A 298 -7.56 -5.22 -10.73
CA PHE A 298 -8.60 -5.81 -9.87
C PHE A 298 -9.83 -6.29 -10.66
N ASN A 299 -10.20 -5.58 -11.73
CA ASN A 299 -11.22 -6.01 -12.67
C ASN A 299 -10.79 -7.30 -13.40
N GLY A 300 -9.51 -7.43 -13.76
CA GLY A 300 -8.92 -8.62 -14.32
C GLY A 300 -9.00 -9.81 -13.37
N PHE A 301 -8.59 -9.62 -12.11
CA PHE A 301 -8.73 -10.65 -11.07
C PHE A 301 -10.17 -11.14 -10.95
N LYS A 302 -11.11 -10.21 -10.88
CA LYS A 302 -12.54 -10.54 -10.80
C LYS A 302 -13.02 -11.38 -11.98
N LYS A 303 -12.69 -10.95 -13.21
CA LYS A 303 -13.08 -11.67 -14.44
C LYS A 303 -12.53 -13.10 -14.46
N GLU A 304 -11.28 -13.28 -14.05
CA GLU A 304 -10.64 -14.60 -14.01
C GLU A 304 -11.26 -15.50 -12.93
N LEU A 305 -11.57 -14.97 -11.75
CA LEU A 305 -12.26 -15.70 -10.68
C LEU A 305 -13.68 -16.11 -11.11
N GLU A 306 -14.39 -15.25 -11.85
CA GLU A 306 -15.72 -15.55 -12.40
C GLU A 306 -15.66 -16.63 -13.49
N ALA A 307 -14.62 -16.60 -14.35
CA ALA A 307 -14.43 -17.57 -15.43
C ALA A 307 -14.01 -18.96 -14.91
N SER A 308 -13.19 -19.02 -13.86
CA SER A 308 -12.72 -20.27 -13.24
C SER A 308 -13.78 -20.96 -12.35
N GLY A 309 -14.87 -20.26 -12.01
CA GLY A 309 -15.90 -20.76 -11.10
C GLY A 309 -15.54 -20.61 -9.62
N ASP A 310 -14.36 -20.07 -9.31
CA ASP A 310 -13.86 -19.83 -7.95
C ASP A 310 -14.60 -18.68 -7.23
N SER A 311 -15.37 -17.86 -7.97
CA SER A 311 -16.25 -16.82 -7.42
C SER A 311 -17.50 -17.33 -6.68
N LYS A 312 -17.69 -18.65 -6.53
CA LYS A 312 -18.90 -19.23 -5.91
C LYS A 312 -18.60 -19.94 -4.59
N VAL A 313 -18.49 -19.20 -3.49
CA VAL A 313 -18.96 -19.61 -2.14
C VAL A 313 -19.37 -18.39 -1.31
#